data_AF-A0A9D8I5W3-F1
#
_entry.id   AF-A0A9D8I5W3-F1
#
_cell.length_a   1.000
_cell.length_b   1.000
_cell.length_c   1.000
_cell.angle_alpha   90.00
_cell.angle_beta   90.00
_cell.angle_gamma   90.00
#
_symmetry.space_group_name_H-M   'P 1'
#
loop_
_entity.id
_entity.type
_entity.pdbx_description
1 polymer ?
#
loop_
_entity_poly.entity_id
_entity_poly.type
_entity_poly.pdbx_seq_one_letter_code
_entity_poly.pdbx_strand_id
1 'polypeptide(L)'
;MPGRPEQPHCFVYYISIHNDADIAVTIKARKWVVKDDEGGVLVVEGDGVVGQTPTIEPGSKFSYQSRHLLKAQTGEAEGSYIGLDALGRRVLVRIPRFRMTVPHEAKGGAQWA
;
A
#
# COMPACT_ATOMS: atom_id res chain seq x y z
N MET A 1 -32.56 4.48 -17.81
CA MET A 1 -31.78 3.67 -16.85
C MET A 1 -30.49 4.43 -16.55
N PRO A 2 -30.17 4.79 -15.29
CA PRO A 2 -28.87 5.38 -15.00
C PRO A 2 -27.78 4.33 -15.25
N GLY A 3 -26.67 4.74 -15.87
CA GLY A 3 -25.57 3.87 -16.26
C GLY A 3 -25.01 3.08 -15.07
N ARG A 4 -24.56 1.84 -15.35
CA ARG A 4 -23.87 0.97 -14.38
C ARG A 4 -22.73 1.77 -13.72
N PRO A 5 -22.59 1.78 -12.39
CA PRO A 5 -21.44 2.40 -11.77
C PRO A 5 -20.19 1.70 -12.30
N GLU A 6 -19.24 2.48 -12.83
CA GLU A 6 -17.96 1.94 -13.29
C GLU A 6 -17.30 1.16 -12.13
N GLN A 7 -16.91 -0.08 -12.40
CA GLN A 7 -16.33 -0.95 -11.38
C GLN A 7 -14.93 -0.46 -11.04
N PRO A 8 -14.58 -0.31 -9.76
CA PRO A 8 -13.24 0.16 -9.38
C PRO A 8 -12.17 -0.87 -9.76
N HIS A 9 -11.03 -0.38 -10.22
CA HIS A 9 -9.82 -1.15 -10.45
C HIS A 9 -9.22 -1.63 -9.11
N CYS A 10 -8.84 -2.91 -9.07
CA CYS A 10 -8.22 -3.54 -7.91
C CYS A 10 -6.71 -3.65 -8.10
N PHE A 11 -5.95 -2.91 -7.31
CA PHE A 11 -4.48 -2.96 -7.31
C PHE A 11 -3.99 -3.75 -6.10
N VAL A 12 -3.40 -4.91 -6.35
CA VAL A 12 -2.79 -5.74 -5.31
C VAL A 12 -1.34 -5.33 -5.11
N TYR A 13 -0.93 -5.17 -3.86
CA TYR A 13 0.46 -4.87 -3.51
C TYR A 13 0.98 -5.86 -2.46
N TYR A 14 2.28 -6.10 -2.52
CA TYR A 14 3.03 -6.90 -1.56
C TYR A 14 4.08 -6.01 -0.91
N ILE A 15 4.07 -5.94 0.42
CA ILE A 15 5.00 -5.10 1.18
C ILE A 15 5.73 -5.96 2.21
N SER A 16 7.04 -5.77 2.29
CA SER A 16 7.90 -6.31 3.32
C SER A 16 8.44 -5.17 4.19
N ILE A 17 8.24 -5.28 5.50
CA ILE A 17 8.76 -4.37 6.52
C ILE A 17 9.95 -5.06 7.15
N HIS A 18 11.13 -4.48 6.99
CA HIS A 18 12.39 -5.00 7.54
C HIS A 18 12.74 -4.21 8.81
N ASN A 19 13.10 -4.92 9.87
CA ASN A 19 13.63 -4.29 11.08
C ASN A 19 15.16 -4.39 11.07
N ASP A 20 15.81 -3.34 10.58
CA ASP A 20 17.27 -3.24 10.57
C ASP A 20 17.84 -2.62 11.86
N ALA A 21 16.98 -2.37 12.86
CA ALA A 21 17.42 -1.93 14.18
C ALA A 21 17.90 -3.11 15.04
N ASP A 22 18.63 -2.79 16.11
CA ASP A 22 19.10 -3.72 17.14
C ASP A 22 18.04 -4.05 18.20
N ILE A 23 16.83 -3.49 18.08
CA ILE A 23 15.73 -3.66 19.01
C ILE A 23 14.44 -4.06 18.30
N ALA A 24 13.61 -4.88 18.95
CA ALA A 24 12.31 -5.27 18.42
C ALA A 24 11.37 -4.06 18.26
N VAL A 25 10.60 -4.05 17.16
CA VAL A 25 9.64 -2.99 16.84
C VAL A 25 8.26 -3.60 16.58
N THR A 26 7.24 -3.08 17.24
CA THR A 26 5.84 -3.45 17.00
C THR A 26 5.13 -2.38 16.17
N ILE A 27 4.57 -2.78 15.03
CA ILE A 27 3.73 -1.90 14.22
C ILE A 27 2.32 -1.85 14.83
N LYS A 28 1.85 -0.64 15.13
CA LYS A 28 0.58 -0.39 15.83
C LYS A 28 -0.49 0.20 14.94
N ALA A 29 -0.12 0.99 13.93
CA ALA A 29 -1.06 1.60 13.00
C ALA A 29 -0.41 1.88 11.65
N ARG A 30 -1.24 2.16 10.66
CA ARG A 30 -0.83 2.58 9.32
C ARG A 30 -1.68 3.75 8.86
N LYS A 31 -1.06 4.63 8.08
CA LYS A 31 -1.71 5.69 7.34
C LYS A 31 -1.29 5.61 5.88
N TRP A 32 -2.27 5.60 5.00
CA TRP A 32 -2.08 5.64 3.56
C TRP A 32 -2.71 6.91 3.01
N VAL A 33 -2.04 7.47 2.01
CA VAL A 33 -2.54 8.53 1.16
C VAL A 33 -2.45 8.00 -0.26
N VAL A 34 -3.60 7.84 -0.89
CA VAL A 34 -3.71 7.38 -2.27
C VAL A 34 -4.29 8.52 -3.09
N LYS A 35 -3.59 8.92 -4.15
CA LYS A 35 -3.97 10.00 -5.05
C LYS A 35 -4.22 9.40 -6.43
N ASP A 36 -5.37 9.64 -7.01
CA ASP A 36 -5.61 9.31 -8.41
C ASP A 36 -5.20 10.49 -9.33
N ASP A 37 -5.07 10.22 -10.62
CA ASP A 37 -4.72 11.21 -11.65
C ASP A 37 -5.88 12.15 -12.01
N GLU A 38 -7.11 11.80 -11.64
CA GLU A 38 -8.32 12.62 -11.78
C GLU A 38 -8.47 13.67 -10.65
N GLY A 39 -7.52 13.70 -9.71
CA GLY A 39 -7.46 14.68 -8.61
C GLY A 39 -8.14 14.23 -7.31
N GLY A 40 -8.65 13.01 -7.27
CA GLY A 40 -9.17 12.36 -6.07
C GLY A 40 -8.06 11.98 -5.09
N VAL A 41 -8.32 12.21 -3.80
CA VAL A 41 -7.42 11.84 -2.69
C VAL A 41 -8.19 10.99 -1.70
N LEU A 42 -7.69 9.78 -1.46
CA LEU A 42 -8.19 8.84 -0.47
C LEU A 42 -7.16 8.72 0.66
N VAL A 43 -7.60 9.02 1.88
CA VAL A 43 -6.80 8.77 3.10
C VAL A 43 -7.36 7.54 3.79
N VAL A 44 -6.50 6.55 4.03
CA VAL A 44 -6.87 5.32 4.74
C VAL A 44 -6.03 5.21 6.00
N GLU A 45 -6.68 5.30 7.16
CA GLU A 45 -6.08 5.11 8.47
C GLU A 45 -6.63 3.85 9.10
N GLY A 46 -5.81 3.14 9.86
CA GLY A 46 -6.29 1.97 10.59
C GLY A 46 -5.24 1.35 11.49
N ASP A 47 -5.75 0.63 12.48
CA ASP A 47 -4.91 -0.09 13.44
C ASP A 47 -4.25 -1.30 12.79
N GLY A 48 -3.00 -1.51 13.20
CA GLY A 48 -2.13 -2.57 12.73
C GLY A 48 -1.85 -2.53 11.24
N VAL A 49 -1.54 -3.71 10.70
CA VAL A 49 -1.33 -4.02 9.30
C VAL A 49 -2.13 -5.28 9.00
N VAL A 50 -3.06 -5.23 8.04
CA VAL A 50 -3.98 -6.34 7.71
C VAL A 50 -4.69 -6.97 8.92
N GLY A 51 -5.03 -6.17 9.93
CA GLY A 51 -5.69 -6.63 11.16
C GLY A 51 -4.75 -7.24 12.20
N GLN A 52 -3.43 -7.20 11.96
CA GLN A 52 -2.41 -7.70 12.87
C GLN A 52 -1.54 -6.55 13.41
N THR A 53 -0.96 -6.72 14.60
CA THR A 53 0.03 -5.77 15.15
C THR A 53 1.38 -6.48 15.28
N PRO A 54 2.10 -6.67 14.16
CA PRO A 54 3.28 -7.51 14.13
C PRO A 54 4.41 -6.89 14.95
N THR A 55 5.03 -7.70 15.82
CA THR A 55 6.34 -7.42 16.42
C THR A 55 7.41 -8.03 15.52
N ILE A 56 8.34 -7.20 15.07
CA ILE A 56 9.42 -7.58 14.16
C ILE A 56 10.72 -7.56 14.98
N GLU A 57 11.32 -8.73 15.16
CA GLU A 57 12.60 -8.85 15.86
C GLU A 57 13.76 -8.21 15.07
N PRO A 58 14.88 -7.86 15.73
CA PRO A 58 16.08 -7.36 15.06
C PRO A 58 16.51 -8.27 13.90
N GLY A 59 16.79 -7.69 12.73
CA GLY A 59 17.19 -8.40 11.52
C GLY A 59 16.08 -9.23 10.85
N SER A 60 14.86 -9.24 11.41
CA SER A 60 13.72 -9.96 10.85
C SER A 60 12.85 -9.07 9.96
N LYS A 61 11.91 -9.70 9.24
CA LYS A 61 10.95 -8.99 8.40
C LYS A 61 9.54 -9.52 8.56
N PHE A 62 8.57 -8.63 8.36
CA PHE A 62 7.16 -8.97 8.26
C PHE A 62 6.66 -8.65 6.84
N SER A 63 6.06 -9.63 6.17
CA SER A 63 5.52 -9.45 4.82
C SER A 63 4.01 -9.65 4.80
N TYR A 64 3.32 -8.86 3.98
CA TYR A 64 1.88 -9.01 3.78
C TYR A 64 1.45 -8.60 2.38
N GLN A 65 0.27 -9.09 1.99
CA GLN A 65 -0.41 -8.71 0.75
C GLN A 65 -1.71 -7.97 1.08
N SER A 66 -2.00 -6.90 0.35
CA SER A 66 -3.28 -6.21 0.44
C SER A 66 -3.63 -5.54 -0.90
N ARG A 67 -4.68 -4.72 -0.91
CA ARG A 67 -5.18 -4.10 -2.15
C ARG A 67 -5.74 -2.70 -1.92
N HIS A 68 -5.59 -1.85 -2.94
CA HIS A 68 -6.33 -0.59 -3.08
C HIS A 68 -7.38 -0.72 -4.17
N LEU A 69 -8.53 -0.08 -3.96
CA LEU A 69 -9.57 0.06 -4.97
C LEU A 69 -9.58 1.51 -5.45
N LEU A 70 -9.36 1.72 -6.75
CA LEU A 70 -9.38 3.04 -7.38
C LEU A 70 -10.38 3.07 -8.51
N LYS A 71 -11.06 4.20 -8.68
CA LYS A 71 -11.94 4.41 -9.84
C LYS A 71 -11.14 4.75 -11.10
N ALA A 72 -10.08 5.53 -10.93
CA ALA A 72 -9.20 5.93 -12.01
C ALA A 72 -8.27 4.80 -12.50
N GLN A 73 -7.82 4.92 -13.74
CA GLN A 73 -6.89 3.98 -14.38
C GLN A 73 -5.47 4.10 -13.83
N THR A 74 -5.09 5.26 -13.29
CA THR A 74 -3.80 5.46 -12.66
C THR A 74 -3.89 6.15 -11.31
N GLY A 75 -2.90 5.92 -10.46
CA GLY A 75 -2.79 6.57 -9.16
C GLY A 75 -1.45 6.31 -8.49
N GLU A 76 -1.22 6.99 -7.38
CA GLU A 76 -0.02 6.90 -6.56
C GLU A 76 -0.43 6.64 -5.12
N ALA A 77 0.25 5.71 -4.46
CA ALA A 77 0.06 5.41 -3.04
C ALA A 77 1.35 5.69 -2.27
N GLU A 78 1.21 6.36 -1.13
CA GLU A 78 2.27 6.64 -0.17
C GLU A 78 1.72 6.55 1.25
N GLY A 79 2.58 6.48 2.26
CA GLY A 79 2.06 6.31 3.61
C GLY A 79 3.11 6.30 4.71
N SER A 80 2.68 5.88 5.90
CA SER A 80 3.54 5.68 7.05
C SER A 80 3.00 4.60 7.98
N TYR A 81 3.90 3.81 8.55
CA TYR A 81 3.64 2.96 9.70
C TYR A 81 3.98 3.70 10.98
N ILE A 82 3.14 3.50 11.99
CA ILE A 82 3.32 4.02 13.34
C ILE A 82 3.45 2.83 14.26
N GLY A 83 4.48 2.84 15.11
CA GLY A 83 4.78 1.73 16.00
C GLY A 83 5.46 2.18 17.28
N LEU A 84 5.87 1.19 18.06
CA LEU A 84 6.68 1.35 19.27
C LEU A 84 7.84 0.37 19.22
N ASP A 85 9.01 0.76 19.69
CA ASP A 85 10.08 -0.19 19.98
C ASP A 85 9.87 -0.88 21.33
N ALA A 86 10.73 -1.84 21.68
CA ALA A 86 10.63 -2.57 22.95
C ALA A 86 10.85 -1.70 24.20
N LEU A 87 11.33 -0.46 24.06
CA LEU A 87 11.44 0.52 25.15
C LEU A 87 10.21 1.44 25.23
N GLY A 88 9.20 1.25 24.36
CA GLY A 88 8.02 2.09 24.27
C GLY A 88 8.23 3.43 23.56
N ARG A 89 9.37 3.62 22.86
CA ARG A 89 9.62 4.82 22.07
C ARG A 89 8.84 4.74 20.75
N ARG A 90 8.29 5.87 20.32
CA ARG A 90 7.51 5.95 19.07
C ARG A 90 8.42 5.77 17.86
N VAL A 91 8.01 4.90 16.95
CA VAL A 91 8.65 4.64 15.67
C VAL A 91 7.71 5.09 14.55
N LEU A 92 8.24 5.85 13.59
CA LEU A 92 7.54 6.27 12.39
C LEU A 92 8.37 5.83 11.17
N VAL A 93 7.79 4.97 10.33
CA VAL A 93 8.44 4.47 9.12
C VAL A 93 7.64 4.92 7.91
N ARG A 94 8.29 5.56 6.93
CA ARG A 94 7.62 6.00 5.70
C ARG A 94 7.43 4.82 4.75
N ILE A 95 6.30 4.79 4.07
CA ILE A 95 6.07 3.91 2.93
C ILE A 95 6.38 4.72 1.67
N PRO A 96 7.42 4.36 0.90
CA PRO A 96 7.78 5.07 -0.31
C PRO A 96 6.63 5.10 -1.31
N ARG A 97 6.54 6.20 -2.05
CA ARG A 97 5.51 6.36 -3.08
C ARG A 97 5.71 5.33 -4.20
N PHE A 98 4.63 4.66 -4.59
CA PHE A 98 4.61 3.78 -5.76
C PHE A 98 3.41 4.09 -6.65
N ARG A 99 3.55 3.80 -7.95
CA ARG A 99 2.53 4.04 -8.96
C ARG A 99 1.72 2.77 -9.21
N MET A 100 0.42 2.97 -9.36
CA MET A 100 -0.57 1.97 -9.75
C MET A 100 -1.10 2.38 -11.13
N THR A 101 -1.01 1.49 -12.12
CA THR A 101 -1.45 1.77 -13.48
C THR A 101 -2.09 0.51 -14.03
N VAL A 102 -3.30 0.63 -14.57
CA VAL A 102 -3.94 -0.45 -15.32
C VAL A 102 -3.06 -0.76 -16.54
N PRO A 103 -2.67 -2.03 -16.77
CA PRO A 103 -1.94 -2.40 -17.97
C PRO A 103 -2.74 -2.03 -19.21
N HIS A 104 -2.16 -1.22 -20.10
CA HIS A 104 -2.74 -1.01 -21.42
C HIS A 104 -2.39 -2.22 -22.29
N GLU A 105 -3.38 -2.90 -22.86
CA GLU A 105 -3.11 -3.88 -23.92
C GLU A 105 -2.46 -3.15 -25.09
N ALA A 106 -1.15 -3.34 -25.30
CA ALA A 106 -0.56 -2.99 -26.57
C ALA A 106 -1.29 -3.83 -27.61
N LYS A 107 -2.09 -3.20 -28.49
CA LYS A 107 -2.53 -3.83 -29.73
C LYS A 107 -1.28 -4.14 -30.53
N GLY A 108 -0.70 -5.32 -30.30
CA GLY A 108 0.28 -5.91 -31.19
C GLY A 108 -0.44 -6.11 -32.51
N GLY A 109 -0.12 -5.24 -33.48
CA GLY A 109 -0.42 -5.50 -34.87
C GLY A 109 0.31 -6.77 -35.27
N ALA A 110 -0.36 -7.91 -35.15
CA ALA A 110 0.05 -9.12 -35.84
C ALA A 110 -0.28 -8.91 -37.32
N GLN A 111 0.64 -8.23 -38.00
CA GLN A 111 0.74 -8.28 -39.45
C GLN A 111 1.23 -9.68 -39.80
N TRP A 112 0.31 -10.59 -40.09
CA TRP A 112 0.65 -11.84 -40.76
C TRP A 112 1.01 -11.50 -42.21
N ALA A 113 2.20 -11.94 -42.62
CA ALA A 113 2.62 -12.03 -44.01
C ALA A 113 2.50 -13.48 -44.47
#